data_AF-A0A414X1K7-F1
#
_entry.id   AF-A0A414X1K7-F1
#
_cell.length_a   1.000
_cell.length_b   1.000
_cell.length_c   1.000
_cell.angle_alpha   90.00
_cell.angle_beta   90.00
_cell.angle_gamma   90.00
#
_symmetry.space_group_name_H-M   'P 1'
#
loop_
_entity.id
_entity.type
_entity.pdbx_description
1 polymer ?
#
loop_
_entity_poly.entity_id
_entity_poly.type
_entity_poly.pdbx_seq_one_letter_code
_entity_poly.pdbx_strand_id
1 'polypeptide(L)'
;MLYNPQMKSAYNFVPGVMGLILMLICAMMTSISIVREKETGTMEVLLVSPVNPLFIILSKAAPYFVLSLLNLTTILLLSVFVLDVPIAGSLPALLVSAMVLMIPTIILSGIIFPIESMPGILQVLSCLIPARWYVETVRRLMIEGVPLVYVWKEVAVMCLMAVVLITATARKFKNRLE
;
A
#
# COMPACT_ATOMS: atom_id res chain seq x y z
N MET A 1 18.97 14.29 15.98
CA MET A 1 18.26 15.38 16.70
C MET A 1 18.01 16.62 15.83
N LEU A 2 17.95 16.52 14.49
CA LEU A 2 17.91 17.70 13.61
C LEU A 2 16.53 18.39 13.49
N TYR A 3 15.42 17.75 13.89
CA TYR A 3 14.07 18.32 13.69
C TYR A 3 13.12 18.18 14.90
N ASN A 4 13.47 17.37 15.90
CA ASN A 4 12.67 17.15 17.11
C ASN A 4 13.52 17.28 18.39
N PRO A 5 13.98 18.50 18.74
CA PRO A 5 14.80 18.74 19.93
C PRO A 5 14.02 18.56 21.25
N GLN A 6 12.69 18.58 21.23
CA GLN A 6 11.83 18.35 22.40
C GLN A 6 11.41 16.88 22.60
N MET A 7 11.90 15.94 21.77
CA MET A 7 11.54 14.51 21.82
C MET A 7 10.03 14.22 21.82
N LYS A 8 9.21 15.11 21.23
CA LYS A 8 7.76 14.91 21.12
C LYS A 8 7.48 13.79 20.13
N SER A 9 6.94 12.68 20.60
CA SER A 9 6.74 11.45 19.79
C SER A 9 5.86 11.69 18.54
N ALA A 10 4.94 12.66 18.60
CA ALA A 10 4.01 13.01 17.53
C ALA A 10 4.70 13.34 16.19
N TYR A 11 5.83 14.06 16.20
CA TYR A 11 6.54 14.46 14.96
C TYR A 11 7.13 13.27 14.19
N ASN A 12 7.43 12.16 14.86
CA ASN A 12 7.89 10.94 14.22
C ASN A 12 6.71 10.00 13.87
N PHE A 13 5.66 10.02 14.68
CA PHE A 13 4.50 9.14 14.51
C PHE A 13 3.62 9.55 13.32
N VAL A 14 3.35 10.84 13.15
CA VAL A 14 2.43 11.34 12.12
C VAL A 14 2.86 10.96 10.70
N PRO A 15 4.13 11.19 10.26
CA PRO A 15 4.56 10.79 8.92
C PRO A 15 4.56 9.26 8.73
N GLY A 16 4.90 8.51 9.80
CA GLY A 16 4.89 7.05 9.77
C GLY A 16 3.49 6.48 9.60
N VAL A 17 2.54 6.99 10.38
CA VAL A 17 1.12 6.62 10.28
C VAL A 17 0.53 7.04 8.95
N MET A 18 0.91 8.21 8.41
CA MET A 18 0.48 8.66 7.08
C MET A 18 0.87 7.66 5.99
N GLY A 19 2.14 7.22 5.97
CA GLY A 19 2.61 6.21 5.01
C GLY A 19 1.91 4.86 5.17
N LEU A 20 1.68 4.41 6.40
CA LEU A 20 0.97 3.16 6.69
C LEU A 20 -0.49 3.22 6.23
N ILE A 21 -1.21 4.29 6.54
CA ILE A 21 -2.61 4.45 6.16
C ILE A 21 -2.75 4.52 4.63
N LEU A 22 -1.86 5.25 3.95
CA LEU A 22 -1.85 5.30 2.48
C LEU A 22 -1.62 3.91 1.87
N MET A 23 -0.66 3.13 2.41
CA MET A 23 -0.41 1.76 1.94
C MET A 23 -1.58 0.81 2.21
N LEU A 24 -2.17 0.85 3.41
CA LEU A 24 -3.28 -0.02 3.80
C LEU A 24 -4.54 0.25 2.97
N ILE A 25 -4.90 1.51 2.79
CA ILE A 25 -6.09 1.89 2.00
C ILE A 25 -5.88 1.55 0.52
N CYS A 26 -4.68 1.77 -0.02
CA CYS A 26 -4.35 1.31 -1.37
C CYS A 26 -4.55 -0.21 -1.49
N ALA A 27 -3.96 -1.00 -0.59
CA ALA A 27 -4.04 -2.46 -0.62
C ALA A 27 -5.48 -3.01 -0.44
N MET A 28 -6.28 -2.41 0.44
CA MET A 28 -7.66 -2.85 0.68
C MET A 28 -8.58 -2.49 -0.49
N MET A 29 -8.48 -1.28 -1.04
CA MET A 29 -9.33 -0.87 -2.14
C MET A 29 -9.05 -1.66 -3.42
N THR A 30 -7.78 -2.05 -3.63
CA THR A 30 -7.38 -3.01 -4.65
C THR A 30 -8.14 -4.32 -4.59
N SER A 31 -8.23 -4.89 -3.39
CA SER A 31 -8.96 -6.14 -3.18
C SER A 31 -10.42 -6.00 -3.59
N ILE A 32 -11.06 -4.89 -3.19
CA ILE A 32 -12.47 -4.62 -3.50
C ILE A 32 -12.67 -4.39 -5.01
N SER A 33 -11.74 -3.69 -5.67
CA SER A 33 -11.80 -3.44 -7.12
C SER A 33 -11.76 -4.74 -7.92
N ILE A 34 -10.88 -5.67 -7.55
CA ILE A 34 -10.74 -6.96 -8.23
C ILE A 34 -12.01 -7.81 -8.07
N VAL A 35 -12.57 -7.83 -6.86
CA VAL A 35 -13.79 -8.58 -6.56
C VAL A 35 -14.96 -8.03 -7.34
N ARG A 36 -15.13 -6.72 -7.36
CA ARG A 36 -16.18 -6.06 -8.13
C ARG A 36 -16.08 -6.35 -9.62
N GLU A 37 -14.87 -6.34 -10.18
CA GLU A 37 -14.68 -6.66 -11.60
C GLU A 37 -15.00 -8.11 -11.95
N LYS A 38 -14.77 -9.03 -11.01
CA LYS A 38 -15.16 -10.42 -11.18
C LYS A 38 -16.68 -10.60 -11.07
N GLU A 39 -17.30 -10.02 -10.04
CA GLU A 39 -18.75 -10.10 -9.81
C GLU A 39 -19.56 -9.45 -10.95
N THR A 40 -19.03 -8.40 -11.57
CA THR A 40 -19.68 -7.70 -12.68
C THR A 40 -19.36 -8.35 -14.05
N GLY A 41 -18.52 -9.39 -14.10
CA GLY A 41 -18.12 -10.08 -15.34
C GLY A 41 -17.29 -9.22 -16.30
N THR A 42 -16.86 -8.02 -15.89
CA THR A 42 -16.04 -7.12 -16.73
C THR A 42 -14.67 -7.68 -17.03
N MET A 43 -14.18 -8.61 -16.21
CA MET A 43 -12.89 -9.29 -16.42
C MET A 43 -12.85 -10.11 -17.72
N GLU A 44 -13.97 -10.73 -18.09
CA GLU A 44 -14.09 -11.51 -19.33
C GLU A 44 -14.23 -10.59 -20.55
N VAL A 45 -14.97 -9.49 -20.42
CA VAL A 45 -15.16 -8.48 -21.46
C VAL A 45 -13.84 -7.77 -21.81
N LEU A 46 -12.98 -7.51 -20.81
CA LEU A 46 -11.69 -6.85 -21.04
C LEU A 46 -10.71 -7.70 -21.87
N LEU A 47 -10.75 -9.03 -21.74
CA LEU A 47 -9.85 -9.96 -22.44
C LEU A 47 -10.14 -10.09 -23.94
N VAL A 48 -11.41 -9.89 -24.34
CA VAL A 48 -11.84 -9.93 -25.75
C VAL A 48 -12.04 -8.54 -26.36
N SER A 49 -11.93 -7.47 -25.57
CA SER A 49 -12.07 -6.11 -26.09
C SER A 49 -10.76 -5.62 -26.76
N PRO A 50 -10.81 -5.04 -27.97
CA PRO A 50 -9.66 -4.46 -28.64
C PRO A 50 -9.37 -3.06 -28.10
N VAL A 51 -9.26 -2.90 -26.77
CA VAL A 51 -8.91 -1.63 -26.13
C VAL A 51 -7.44 -1.60 -25.76
N ASN A 52 -6.81 -0.44 -25.95
CA ASN A 52 -5.41 -0.28 -25.61
C ASN A 52 -5.20 -0.52 -24.10
N PRO A 53 -4.26 -1.41 -23.70
CA PRO A 53 -4.01 -1.72 -22.30
C PRO A 53 -3.81 -0.47 -21.43
N LEU A 54 -3.11 0.55 -21.95
CA LEU A 54 -2.88 1.82 -21.26
C LEU A 54 -4.16 2.53 -20.80
N PHE A 55 -5.25 2.44 -21.57
CA PHE A 55 -6.52 3.09 -21.20
C PHE A 55 -7.18 2.38 -20.01
N ILE A 56 -7.04 1.05 -19.91
CA ILE A 56 -7.49 0.25 -18.75
C ILE A 56 -6.68 0.63 -17.50
N ILE A 57 -5.36 0.85 -17.66
CA ILE A 57 -4.50 1.29 -16.56
C ILE A 57 -4.94 2.67 -16.07
N LEU A 58 -5.17 3.60 -16.98
CA LEU A 58 -5.52 4.98 -16.65
C LEU A 58 -6.88 5.06 -15.93
N SER A 59 -7.87 4.31 -16.40
CA SER A 59 -9.22 4.27 -15.82
C SER A 59 -9.24 3.60 -14.44
N LYS A 60 -8.36 2.63 -14.19
CA LYS A 60 -8.12 2.09 -12.85
C LYS A 60 -7.31 3.04 -11.98
N ALA A 61 -6.28 3.69 -12.48
CA ALA A 61 -5.40 4.59 -11.72
C ALA A 61 -6.13 5.85 -11.22
N ALA A 62 -7.07 6.37 -12.00
CA ALA A 62 -7.85 7.57 -11.66
C ALA A 62 -8.57 7.49 -10.29
N PRO A 63 -9.38 6.45 -9.98
CA PRO A 63 -10.01 6.34 -8.66
C PRO A 63 -9.00 6.18 -7.52
N TYR A 64 -7.86 5.51 -7.75
CA TYR A 64 -6.78 5.47 -6.74
C TYR A 64 -6.26 6.87 -6.45
N PHE A 65 -6.03 7.68 -7.48
CA PHE A 65 -5.50 9.04 -7.32
C PHE A 65 -6.44 9.93 -6.51
N VAL A 66 -7.74 9.89 -6.81
CA VAL A 66 -8.76 10.65 -6.07
C VAL A 66 -8.81 10.21 -4.60
N LEU A 67 -8.77 8.91 -4.33
CA LEU A 67 -8.78 8.39 -2.97
C LEU A 67 -7.51 8.75 -2.19
N SER A 68 -6.35 8.75 -2.85
CA SER A 68 -5.10 9.21 -2.22
C SER A 68 -5.17 10.68 -1.83
N LEU A 69 -5.80 11.54 -2.64
CA LEU A 69 -5.98 12.95 -2.30
C LEU A 69 -6.89 13.11 -1.09
N LEU A 70 -8.03 12.41 -1.05
CA LEU A 70 -8.96 12.45 0.09
C LEU A 70 -8.32 11.91 1.38
N ASN A 71 -7.49 10.89 1.27
CA ASN A 71 -6.78 10.33 2.42
C ASN A 71 -5.70 11.31 2.93
N LEU A 72 -4.96 11.93 2.02
CA LEU A 72 -3.96 12.93 2.39
C LEU A 72 -4.60 14.13 3.08
N THR A 73 -5.74 14.63 2.58
CA THR A 73 -6.46 15.74 3.22
C THR A 73 -6.98 15.36 4.61
N THR A 74 -7.58 14.19 4.78
CA THR A 74 -8.07 13.73 6.09
C THR A 74 -6.95 13.55 7.11
N ILE A 75 -5.81 12.99 6.70
CA ILE A 75 -4.63 12.85 7.58
C ILE A 75 -4.07 14.21 7.97
N LEU A 76 -3.95 15.16 7.04
CA LEU A 76 -3.47 16.50 7.34
C LEU A 76 -4.42 17.25 8.28
N LEU A 77 -5.73 17.11 8.09
CA LEU A 77 -6.72 17.68 9.00
C LEU A 77 -6.56 17.12 10.42
N LEU A 78 -6.50 15.79 10.57
CA LEU A 78 -6.29 15.17 11.88
C LEU A 78 -4.95 15.58 12.51
N SER A 79 -3.89 15.69 11.71
CA SER A 79 -2.56 16.11 12.17
C SER A 79 -2.57 17.51 12.78
N VAL A 80 -3.28 18.45 12.15
CA VAL A 80 -3.33 19.85 12.62
C VAL A 80 -4.35 20.03 13.73
N PHE A 81 -5.56 19.48 13.59
CA PHE A 81 -6.67 19.74 14.52
C PHE A 81 -6.67 18.85 15.77
N VAL A 82 -6.12 17.64 15.70
CA VAL A 82 -6.16 16.68 16.83
C VAL A 82 -4.79 16.54 17.50
N LEU A 83 -3.71 16.61 16.72
CA LEU A 83 -2.35 16.32 17.20
C LEU A 83 -1.48 17.59 17.35
N ASP A 84 -1.99 18.77 17.00
CA ASP A 84 -1.28 20.07 17.02
C ASP A 84 0.11 20.01 16.36
N VAL A 85 0.26 19.20 15.32
CA VAL A 85 1.52 19.09 14.57
C VAL A 85 1.50 20.10 13.43
N PRO A 86 2.30 21.18 13.49
CA PRO A 86 2.33 22.18 12.43
C PRO A 86 2.94 21.60 11.15
N ILE A 87 2.26 21.85 10.03
CA ILE A 87 2.79 21.53 8.71
C ILE A 87 3.82 22.60 8.35
N ALA A 88 5.09 22.35 8.68
CA ALA A 88 6.18 23.29 8.40
C ALA A 88 6.61 23.30 6.90
N GLY A 89 6.23 22.27 6.14
CA GLY A 89 6.58 22.11 4.73
C GLY A 89 5.53 22.67 3.77
N SER A 90 5.83 22.61 2.46
CA SER A 90 4.89 23.04 1.42
C SER A 90 3.88 21.92 1.08
N LEU A 91 2.61 22.30 0.91
CA LEU A 91 1.53 21.38 0.49
C LEU A 91 1.86 20.61 -0.80
N PRO A 92 2.46 21.22 -1.85
CA PRO A 92 2.87 20.48 -3.04
C PRO A 92 3.94 19.42 -2.77
N ALA A 93 4.89 19.67 -1.86
CA ALA A 93 5.92 18.69 -1.54
C ALA A 93 5.34 17.45 -0.83
N LEU A 94 4.30 17.64 0.00
CA LEU A 94 3.56 16.55 0.63
C LEU A 94 2.76 15.72 -0.38
N LEU A 95 2.18 16.38 -1.40
CA LEU A 95 1.50 15.68 -2.48
C LEU A 95 2.48 14.86 -3.31
N VAL A 96 3.64 15.42 -3.67
CA VAL A 96 4.68 14.72 -4.43
C VAL A 96 5.19 13.51 -3.66
N SER A 97 5.43 13.61 -2.36
CA SER A 97 5.92 12.47 -1.56
C SER A 97 4.90 11.33 -1.50
N ALA A 98 3.60 11.65 -1.39
CA ALA A 98 2.54 10.66 -1.44
C ALA A 98 2.45 9.97 -2.82
N MET A 99 2.57 10.75 -3.91
CA MET A 99 2.60 10.21 -5.27
C MET A 99 3.77 9.27 -5.51
N VAL A 100 4.96 9.63 -5.01
CA VAL A 100 6.17 8.79 -5.10
C VAL A 100 6.00 7.47 -4.36
N LEU A 101 5.25 7.43 -3.26
CA LEU A 101 4.95 6.18 -2.54
C LEU A 101 3.90 5.34 -3.28
N MET A 102 2.92 6.01 -3.87
CA MET A 102 1.75 5.39 -4.48
C MET A 102 2.04 4.70 -5.82
N ILE A 103 2.83 5.33 -6.70
CA ILE A 103 3.17 4.79 -8.02
C ILE A 103 3.82 3.39 -7.93
N PRO A 104 4.90 3.18 -7.16
CA PRO A 104 5.55 1.87 -7.08
C PRO A 104 4.69 0.84 -6.37
N THR A 105 3.88 1.22 -5.39
CA THR A 105 3.00 0.28 -4.68
C THR A 105 1.89 -0.24 -5.59
N ILE A 106 1.34 0.59 -6.47
CA ILE A 106 0.35 0.17 -7.48
C ILE A 106 0.97 -0.73 -8.56
N ILE A 107 2.17 -0.39 -9.03
CA ILE A 107 2.85 -1.18 -10.07
C ILE A 107 3.29 -2.54 -9.53
N LEU A 108 3.91 -2.58 -8.35
CA LEU A 108 4.53 -3.80 -7.79
C LEU A 108 3.55 -4.74 -7.09
N SER A 109 2.32 -4.30 -6.82
CA SER A 109 1.29 -5.13 -6.17
C SER A 109 0.62 -6.14 -7.11
N GLY A 110 0.89 -6.10 -8.43
CA GLY A 110 0.42 -7.14 -9.36
C GLY A 110 -1.04 -6.99 -9.82
N ILE A 111 -1.60 -5.78 -9.69
CA ILE A 111 -3.02 -5.46 -9.94
C ILE A 111 -3.26 -5.18 -11.41
N ILE A 112 -2.38 -4.38 -12.01
CA ILE A 112 -2.50 -3.93 -13.39
C ILE A 112 -1.95 -4.98 -14.35
N PHE A 113 -0.81 -5.56 -13.98
CA PHE A 113 -0.17 -6.66 -14.67
C PHE A 113 0.03 -7.82 -13.70
N PRO A 114 -0.24 -9.06 -14.11
CA PRO A 114 0.16 -10.24 -13.34
C PRO A 114 1.64 -10.14 -12.98
N ILE A 115 1.98 -10.44 -11.72
CA ILE A 115 3.38 -10.42 -11.24
C ILE A 115 4.24 -11.38 -12.10
N GLU A 116 3.64 -12.46 -12.58
CA GLU A 116 4.21 -13.44 -13.50
C GLU A 116 4.69 -12.83 -14.83
N SER A 117 4.05 -11.76 -15.30
CA SER A 117 4.43 -11.06 -16.54
C SER A 117 5.52 -9.99 -16.34
N MET A 118 5.99 -9.77 -15.11
CA MET A 118 7.01 -8.76 -14.81
C MET A 118 8.44 -9.32 -15.00
N PRO A 119 9.42 -8.48 -15.40
CA PRO A 119 10.83 -8.84 -15.40
C PRO A 119 11.28 -9.38 -14.04
N GLY A 120 12.16 -10.40 -14.02
CA GLY A 120 12.54 -11.11 -12.78
C GLY A 120 13.06 -10.21 -11.65
N ILE A 121 13.70 -9.07 -11.97
CA ILE A 121 14.15 -8.08 -10.98
C ILE A 121 12.97 -7.49 -10.19
N LEU A 122 11.88 -7.16 -10.89
CA LEU A 122 10.68 -6.57 -10.27
C LEU A 122 9.94 -7.60 -9.42
N GLN A 123 9.93 -8.88 -9.81
CA GLN A 123 9.31 -9.95 -9.02
C GLN A 123 9.97 -10.13 -7.65
N VAL A 124 11.31 -10.03 -7.61
CA VAL A 124 12.08 -10.13 -6.36
C VAL A 124 11.80 -8.91 -5.48
N LEU A 125 11.77 -7.69 -6.06
CA LEU A 125 11.44 -6.48 -5.31
C LEU A 125 10.02 -6.51 -4.74
N SER A 126 9.04 -7.01 -5.50
CA SER A 126 7.66 -7.16 -5.02
C SER A 126 7.55 -8.13 -3.83
N CYS A 127 8.44 -9.12 -3.70
CA CYS A 127 8.47 -10.05 -2.56
C CYS A 127 8.70 -9.34 -1.22
N LEU A 128 9.40 -8.21 -1.25
CA LEU A 128 9.74 -7.40 -0.08
C LEU A 128 8.54 -6.56 0.40
N ILE A 129 7.49 -6.43 -0.41
CA ILE A 129 6.33 -5.59 -0.12
C ILE A 129 5.22 -6.46 0.50
N PRO A 130 4.80 -6.20 1.75
CA PRO A 130 3.75 -6.99 2.40
C PRO A 130 2.40 -6.87 1.68
N ALA A 131 2.12 -5.72 1.06
CA ALA A 131 0.90 -5.50 0.28
C ALA A 131 0.72 -6.53 -0.86
N ARG A 132 1.82 -7.04 -1.45
CA ARG A 132 1.77 -8.12 -2.46
C ARG A 132 1.12 -9.38 -1.91
N TRP A 133 1.63 -9.86 -0.77
CA TRP A 133 1.19 -11.10 -0.14
C TRP A 133 -0.26 -11.03 0.35
N TYR A 134 -0.68 -9.84 0.78
CA TYR A 134 -2.08 -9.56 1.08
C TYR A 134 -2.98 -9.68 -0.15
N VAL A 135 -2.63 -9.00 -1.26
CA VAL A 135 -3.44 -9.03 -2.49
C VAL A 135 -3.53 -10.46 -3.05
N GLU A 136 -2.43 -11.23 -3.00
CA GLU A 136 -2.41 -12.64 -3.40
C GLU A 136 -3.31 -13.51 -2.52
N THR A 137 -3.24 -13.34 -1.19
CA THR A 137 -4.09 -14.06 -0.22
C THR A 137 -5.56 -13.85 -0.52
N VAL A 138 -5.95 -12.59 -0.72
CA VAL A 138 -7.35 -12.25 -0.94
C VAL A 138 -7.80 -12.70 -2.33
N ARG A 139 -6.93 -12.60 -3.35
CA ARG A 139 -7.21 -13.15 -4.68
C ARG A 139 -7.52 -14.64 -4.59
N ARG A 140 -6.70 -15.44 -3.88
CA ARG A 140 -6.94 -16.88 -3.75
C ARG A 140 -8.23 -17.19 -2.99
N LEU A 141 -8.45 -16.53 -1.85
CA LEU A 141 -9.67 -16.73 -1.07
C LEU A 141 -10.94 -16.35 -1.84
N MET A 142 -10.92 -15.23 -2.56
CA MET A 142 -12.12 -14.66 -3.19
C MET A 142 -12.34 -15.12 -4.63
N ILE A 143 -11.28 -15.28 -5.42
CA ILE A 143 -11.38 -15.66 -6.83
C ILE A 143 -11.38 -17.18 -6.97
N GLU A 144 -10.43 -17.86 -6.36
CA GLU A 144 -10.29 -19.31 -6.50
C GLU A 144 -11.18 -20.07 -5.52
N GLY A 145 -11.70 -19.40 -4.48
CA GLY A 145 -12.58 -20.01 -3.49
C GLY A 145 -11.90 -21.11 -2.67
N VAL A 146 -10.57 -21.11 -2.62
CA VAL A 146 -9.79 -22.16 -1.93
C VAL A 146 -9.98 -22.04 -0.42
N PRO A 147 -10.06 -23.17 0.31
CA PRO A 147 -10.14 -23.13 1.76
C PRO A 147 -8.84 -22.54 2.35
N LEU A 148 -8.97 -21.91 3.52
CA LEU A 148 -7.91 -21.17 4.23
C LEU A 148 -6.58 -21.94 4.40
N VAL A 149 -6.67 -23.27 4.38
CA VAL A 149 -5.52 -24.19 4.43
C VAL A 149 -4.56 -23.96 3.26
N TYR A 150 -5.01 -23.54 2.07
CA TYR A 150 -4.15 -23.33 0.90
C TYR A 150 -3.41 -22.00 0.90
N VAL A 151 -3.77 -21.08 1.79
CA VAL A 151 -3.22 -19.71 1.84
C VAL A 151 -2.25 -19.53 3.03
N TRP A 152 -1.88 -20.64 3.66
CA TRP A 152 -0.99 -20.67 4.83
C TRP A 152 0.40 -20.11 4.54
N LYS A 153 0.90 -20.24 3.29
CA LYS A 153 2.22 -19.73 2.90
C LYS A 153 2.24 -18.20 2.91
N GLU A 154 1.23 -17.58 2.33
CA GLU A 154 1.10 -16.14 2.24
C GLU A 154 0.93 -15.52 3.63
N VAL A 155 0.08 -16.14 4.47
CA VAL A 155 -0.12 -15.74 5.86
C VAL A 155 1.18 -15.89 6.66
N ALA A 156 1.90 -17.01 6.49
CA ALA A 156 3.17 -17.24 7.17
C ALA A 156 4.24 -16.20 6.79
N VAL A 157 4.33 -15.83 5.50
CA VAL A 157 5.29 -14.80 5.06
C VAL A 157 4.95 -13.44 5.66
N MET A 158 3.66 -13.04 5.69
CA MET A 158 3.24 -11.79 6.33
C MET A 158 3.53 -11.78 7.84
N CYS A 159 3.25 -12.88 8.54
CA CYS A 159 3.59 -13.04 9.95
C CYS A 159 5.10 -12.96 10.18
N LEU A 160 5.91 -13.61 9.35
CA LEU A 160 7.37 -13.58 9.44
C LEU A 160 7.88 -12.14 9.25
N MET A 161 7.39 -11.41 8.25
CA MET A 161 7.76 -10.01 8.02
C MET A 161 7.41 -9.14 9.23
N ALA A 162 6.23 -9.33 9.82
CA ALA A 162 5.80 -8.60 11.02
C ALA A 162 6.73 -8.87 12.21
N VAL A 163 7.05 -10.14 12.47
CA VAL A 163 7.97 -10.53 13.55
C VAL A 163 9.36 -9.92 13.32
N VAL A 164 9.90 -10.01 12.11
CA VAL A 164 11.21 -9.43 11.77
C VAL A 164 11.23 -7.93 12.02
N LEU A 165 10.20 -7.19 11.58
CA LEU A 165 10.11 -5.74 11.77
C LEU A 165 9.96 -5.35 13.25
N ILE A 166 9.12 -6.05 14.01
CA ILE A 166 8.95 -5.82 15.45
C ILE A 166 10.27 -6.09 16.18
N THR A 167 10.95 -7.18 15.85
CA THR A 167 12.23 -7.55 16.47
C THR A 167 13.33 -6.56 16.13
N ALA A 168 13.42 -6.12 14.86
CA ALA A 168 14.36 -5.10 14.43
C ALA A 168 14.12 -3.76 15.14
N THR A 169 12.84 -3.36 15.28
CA THR A 169 12.45 -2.14 15.99
C THR A 169 12.81 -2.23 17.47
N ALA A 170 12.49 -3.33 18.14
CA ALA A 170 12.80 -3.55 19.55
C ALA A 170 14.31 -3.53 19.82
N ARG A 171 15.12 -4.17 18.96
CA ARG A 171 16.59 -4.15 19.05
C ARG A 171 17.16 -2.75 18.87
N LYS A 172 16.65 -2.00 17.88
CA LYS A 172 17.11 -0.63 17.60
C LYS A 172 16.69 0.36 18.69
N PHE A 173 15.59 0.08 19.42
CA PHE A 173 15.17 0.84 20.59
C PHE A 173 16.08 0.61 21.79
N LYS A 174 16.50 -0.64 22.02
CA LYS A 174 17.42 -0.99 23.11
C LYS A 174 18.80 -0.32 22.94
N ASN A 175 19.34 -0.33 21.72
CA ASN A 175 20.61 0.34 21.37
C ASN A 175 20.53 1.89 21.37
N ARG A 176 19.37 2.49 21.62
CA ARG A 176 19.19 3.95 21.74
C ARG A 176 19.10 4.43 23.19
N LEU A 177 18.92 3.51 24.14
CA LEU A 177 18.82 3.76 25.58
C LEU A 177 20.16 3.54 26.31
N GLU A 178 21.16 2.99 25.61
CA GLU A 178 22.58 2.97 25.98
C GLU A 178 23.32 4.11 25.24
#